data_AF-A0A6G2QT85-F1
#
_entry.id   AF-A0A6G2QT85-F1
#
_cell.length_a   1.000
_cell.length_b   1.000
_cell.length_c   1.000
_cell.angle_alpha   90.00
_cell.angle_beta   90.00
_cell.angle_gamma   90.00
#
_symmetry.space_group_name_H-M   'P 1'
#
loop_
_entity.id
_entity.type
_entity.pdbx_description
1 polymer ?
#
loop_
_entity_poly.entity_id
_entity_poly.type
_entity_poly.pdbx_seq_one_letter_code
_entity_poly.pdbx_strand_id
1 'polypeptide(L)'
;MNGTGTGTATPLLLGVRHHGPGSARAVRAALEEARPGVVLIEGPPEADPLIPLAAAEDMRPPVALLAHAVDEPGRSAFWPLAEFSPEWVALTWALHHGVPARFIDLPATHTLAWDGNGDSDGNGGGTGADGDRGAAADTDVRVDPLRVLAEAAGYDDAERWWEDVVEHRGVGKGDALAPFTALEEAMTALREEYGDGGRERDPVREAHMRLRIRAAQREFEGGVAVVCGAWHVPALRRRTTVAADRALLKGLPKVKTDMTWVPWTNRRLARASGYGAGIDSPGWYGHLFAAPDRPVERWLTKVAGLLRAEDRIVSSAHVIEAVRLAETLAAMRGRPLPGLGETTDAVRAVMCDGSDVPLALVHDRLVVGDVLGEVPAAAPAVPLQRDLTRLQRRLRLRPEAAEREVELDLRGETDAERSRLLHRLRLLGIGWGAPAASRGSTGTFRETWRLRWEPELSVRVAEAGVWGTTVLAAATARAEADADAARSLADVTGLAEDCLRAGLSDALPSVMRSLADRAALDTDVGHLAQALPALVRSLRYGDVRG
;
A
#
# COMPACT_ATOMS: atom_id res chain seq x y z
N MET A 1 24.44 32.93 -42.94
CA MET A 1 24.01 32.95 -41.53
C MET A 1 23.52 31.56 -41.20
N ASN A 2 24.39 30.75 -40.60
CA ASN A 2 24.14 29.33 -40.32
C ASN A 2 23.28 29.22 -39.06
N GLY A 3 22.09 28.65 -39.20
CA GLY A 3 21.23 28.27 -38.08
C GLY A 3 21.92 27.18 -37.25
N THR A 4 22.33 27.56 -36.05
CA THR A 4 22.76 26.67 -34.98
C THR A 4 21.57 25.79 -34.58
N GLY A 5 21.68 24.48 -34.80
CA GLY A 5 20.73 23.51 -34.29
C GLY A 5 20.64 23.63 -32.77
N THR A 6 19.43 23.83 -32.27
CA THR A 6 19.07 23.73 -30.86
C THR A 6 19.31 22.29 -30.41
N GLY A 7 20.45 22.04 -29.77
CA GLY A 7 20.69 20.78 -29.08
C GLY A 7 19.63 20.62 -27.99
N THR A 8 18.76 19.62 -28.11
CA THR A 8 17.81 19.28 -27.04
C THR A 8 18.62 18.97 -25.78
N ALA A 9 18.43 19.75 -24.72
CA ALA A 9 19.11 19.53 -23.45
C ALA A 9 18.88 18.09 -22.97
N THR A 10 19.97 17.42 -22.57
CA THR A 10 19.93 16.06 -22.01
C THR A 10 18.99 16.04 -20.80
N PRO A 11 18.08 15.06 -20.66
CA PRO A 11 17.17 15.02 -19.53
C PRO A 11 17.96 14.77 -18.24
N LEU A 12 17.55 15.43 -17.16
CA LEU A 12 18.04 15.16 -15.82
C LEU A 12 17.39 13.86 -15.34
N LEU A 13 18.17 12.82 -15.09
CA LEU A 13 17.68 11.53 -14.61
C LEU A 13 18.00 11.39 -13.13
N LEU A 14 16.97 11.36 -12.29
CA LEU A 14 17.04 11.21 -10.84
C LEU A 14 16.65 9.77 -10.50
N GLY A 15 17.63 8.87 -10.56
CA GLY A 15 17.48 7.47 -10.16
C GLY A 15 17.29 7.34 -8.66
N VAL A 16 16.22 6.67 -8.21
CA VAL A 16 15.88 6.57 -6.79
C VAL A 16 15.55 5.14 -6.37
N ARG A 17 15.46 4.95 -5.06
CA ARG A 17 14.63 3.92 -4.45
C ARG A 17 13.29 4.56 -4.04
N HIS A 18 12.17 3.89 -4.34
CA HIS A 18 10.81 4.44 -4.23
C HIS A 18 10.39 4.90 -2.81
N HIS A 19 11.11 4.46 -1.77
CA HIS A 19 10.78 4.73 -0.39
C HIS A 19 12.08 4.97 0.40
N GLY A 20 12.52 6.22 0.48
CA GLY A 20 13.80 6.57 1.09
C GLY A 20 13.87 8.05 1.49
N PRO A 21 13.96 8.41 2.79
CA PRO A 21 13.89 9.79 3.25
C PRO A 21 15.00 10.71 2.70
N GLY A 22 16.23 10.23 2.66
CA GLY A 22 17.40 10.85 2.03
C GLY A 22 17.25 10.94 0.52
N SER A 23 16.78 9.89 -0.15
CA SER A 23 16.47 9.94 -1.59
C SER A 23 15.42 11.01 -1.91
N ALA A 24 14.38 11.11 -1.09
CA ALA A 24 13.31 12.11 -1.26
C ALA A 24 13.83 13.53 -1.02
N ARG A 25 14.69 13.75 -0.03
CA ARG A 25 15.38 15.02 0.19
C ARG A 25 16.30 15.40 -0.98
N ALA A 26 17.05 14.43 -1.50
CA ALA A 26 17.94 14.63 -2.64
C ALA A 26 17.16 15.02 -3.91
N VAL A 27 16.02 14.36 -4.17
CA VAL A 27 15.14 14.74 -5.31
C VAL A 27 14.63 16.15 -5.16
N ARG A 28 14.16 16.55 -3.96
CA ARG A 28 13.76 17.94 -3.71
C ARG A 28 14.90 18.91 -4.01
N ALA A 29 16.10 18.66 -3.46
CA ALA A 29 17.26 19.52 -3.66
C ALA A 29 17.64 19.64 -5.14
N ALA A 30 17.65 18.52 -5.87
CA ALA A 30 17.95 18.49 -7.30
C ALA A 30 16.93 19.28 -8.12
N LEU A 31 15.64 19.20 -7.79
CA LEU A 31 14.59 19.96 -8.47
C LEU A 31 14.66 21.46 -8.16
N GLU A 32 14.97 21.84 -6.91
CA GLU A 32 15.18 23.25 -6.52
C GLU A 32 16.36 23.89 -7.27
N GLU A 33 17.43 23.13 -7.49
CA GLU A 33 18.62 23.57 -8.23
C GLU A 33 18.38 23.61 -9.74
N ALA A 34 17.83 22.54 -10.31
CA ALA A 34 17.68 22.39 -11.76
C ALA A 34 16.51 23.18 -12.36
N ARG A 35 15.42 23.37 -11.59
CA ARG A 35 14.18 24.04 -12.00
C ARG A 35 13.69 23.65 -13.40
N PRO A 36 13.41 22.36 -13.63
CA PRO A 36 13.00 21.87 -14.95
C PRO A 36 11.65 22.47 -15.39
N GLY A 37 11.44 22.53 -16.70
CA GLY A 37 10.16 22.93 -17.30
C GLY A 37 9.06 21.87 -17.16
N VAL A 38 9.42 20.62 -16.85
CA VAL A 38 8.50 19.51 -16.60
C VAL A 38 9.17 18.44 -15.73
N VAL A 39 8.40 17.80 -14.85
CA VAL A 39 8.82 16.65 -14.04
C VAL A 39 8.11 15.39 -14.54
N LEU A 40 8.87 14.39 -14.94
CA LEU A 40 8.37 13.09 -15.36
C LEU A 40 8.60 12.09 -14.22
N ILE A 41 7.57 11.33 -13.86
CA ILE A 41 7.58 10.45 -12.69
C ILE A 41 7.27 9.02 -13.13
N GLU A 42 7.97 8.04 -12.58
CA GLU A 42 7.62 6.64 -12.77
C GLU A 42 6.23 6.36 -12.17
N GLY A 43 5.34 5.87 -13.03
CA GLY A 43 3.96 5.55 -12.73
C GLY A 43 3.14 5.50 -14.01
N PRO A 44 1.92 4.96 -13.96
CA PRO A 44 1.08 4.79 -15.14
C PRO A 44 0.49 6.13 -15.60
N PRO A 45 0.54 6.47 -16.91
CA PRO A 45 0.01 7.72 -17.45
C PRO A 45 -1.49 7.93 -17.25
N GLU A 46 -2.26 6.86 -17.02
CA GLU A 46 -3.68 6.96 -16.66
C GLU A 46 -3.90 7.72 -15.32
N ALA A 47 -2.87 7.85 -14.48
CA ALA A 47 -2.91 8.63 -13.25
C ALA A 47 -2.65 10.14 -13.45
N ASP A 48 -2.27 10.62 -14.64
CA ASP A 48 -2.03 12.05 -14.92
C ASP A 48 -3.20 12.95 -14.48
N PRO A 49 -4.48 12.61 -14.74
CA PRO A 49 -5.61 13.42 -14.30
C PRO A 49 -5.79 13.47 -12.76
N LEU A 50 -5.17 12.54 -12.03
CA LEU A 50 -5.26 12.43 -10.57
C LEU A 50 -4.18 13.25 -9.85
N ILE A 51 -3.16 13.73 -10.58
CA ILE A 51 -2.05 14.54 -10.05
C ILE A 51 -2.53 15.73 -9.21
N PRO A 52 -3.52 16.55 -9.64
CA PRO A 52 -3.95 17.71 -8.86
C PRO A 52 -4.47 17.37 -7.45
N LEU A 53 -4.99 16.15 -7.24
CA LEU A 53 -5.49 15.71 -5.94
C LEU A 53 -4.38 15.56 -4.90
N ALA A 54 -3.12 15.39 -5.32
CA ALA A 54 -1.99 15.31 -4.41
C ALA A 54 -1.72 16.64 -3.65
N ALA A 55 -2.26 17.75 -4.12
CA ALA A 55 -2.20 19.06 -3.45
C ALA A 55 -3.43 19.38 -2.58
N ALA A 56 -4.40 18.46 -2.47
CA ALA A 56 -5.58 18.67 -1.64
C ALA A 56 -5.22 18.64 -0.14
N GLU A 57 -5.88 19.47 0.67
CA GLU A 57 -5.61 19.62 2.11
C GLU A 57 -5.84 18.34 2.92
N ASP A 58 -6.79 17.52 2.48
CA ASP A 58 -7.15 16.24 3.10
C ASP A 58 -6.40 15.03 2.51
N MET A 59 -5.44 15.26 1.60
CA MET A 59 -4.55 14.22 1.10
C MET A 59 -3.37 13.99 2.07
N ARG A 60 -3.31 12.79 2.66
CA ARG A 60 -2.27 12.42 3.63
C ARG A 60 -1.70 11.04 3.32
N PRO A 61 -0.43 10.93 2.88
CA PRO A 61 0.21 9.63 2.71
C PRO A 61 0.33 8.85 4.04
N PRO A 62 0.45 7.51 4.00
CA PRO A 62 0.65 6.70 2.82
C PRO A 62 -0.64 6.49 2.01
N VAL A 63 -0.56 6.71 0.71
CA VAL A 63 -1.66 6.53 -0.26
C VAL A 63 -1.16 5.67 -1.41
N ALA A 64 -2.06 5.12 -2.22
CA ALA A 64 -1.68 4.40 -3.42
C ALA A 64 -2.56 4.82 -4.60
N LEU A 65 -1.97 4.88 -5.79
CA LEU A 65 -2.76 4.81 -7.02
C LEU A 65 -3.28 3.38 -7.13
N LEU A 66 -4.58 3.19 -7.32
CA LEU A 66 -5.21 1.91 -7.60
C LEU A 66 -5.64 1.92 -9.07
N ALA A 67 -5.08 1.02 -9.88
CA ALA A 67 -5.67 0.64 -11.16
C ALA A 67 -6.47 -0.64 -11.01
N HIS A 68 -7.62 -0.72 -11.69
CA HIS A 68 -8.34 -1.97 -11.85
C HIS A 68 -8.87 -2.10 -13.27
N ALA A 69 -9.07 -3.35 -13.72
CA ALA A 69 -9.83 -3.60 -14.94
C ALA A 69 -11.29 -3.20 -14.72
N VAL A 70 -11.88 -2.52 -15.70
CA VAL A 70 -13.26 -2.01 -15.59
C VAL A 70 -14.28 -3.15 -15.50
N ASP A 71 -14.07 -4.21 -16.26
CA ASP A 71 -14.99 -5.35 -16.34
C ASP A 71 -14.71 -6.42 -15.25
N GLU A 72 -13.51 -6.42 -14.67
CA GLU A 72 -13.08 -7.35 -13.63
C GLU A 72 -12.30 -6.61 -12.52
N PRO A 73 -12.97 -5.89 -11.60
CA PRO A 73 -12.29 -5.03 -10.61
C PRO A 73 -11.28 -5.74 -9.70
N GLY A 74 -11.43 -7.05 -9.49
CA GLY A 74 -10.46 -7.86 -8.75
C GLY A 74 -9.09 -7.99 -9.42
N ARG A 75 -9.02 -7.72 -10.72
CA ARG A 75 -7.77 -7.58 -11.47
C ARG A 75 -7.26 -6.14 -11.29
N SER A 76 -6.49 -5.94 -10.23
CA SER A 76 -6.00 -4.64 -9.82
C SER A 76 -4.50 -4.62 -9.54
N ALA A 77 -3.89 -3.46 -9.70
CA ALA A 77 -2.53 -3.16 -9.30
C ALA A 77 -2.56 -1.83 -8.56
N PHE A 78 -1.70 -1.66 -7.57
CA PHE A 78 -1.55 -0.37 -6.92
C PHE A 78 -0.25 0.31 -7.39
N TRP A 79 0.06 1.50 -6.86
CA TRP A 79 1.41 2.08 -6.77
C TRP A 79 1.47 2.88 -5.46
N PRO A 80 2.10 2.38 -4.39
CA PRO A 80 2.04 2.99 -3.07
C PRO A 80 3.05 4.13 -2.97
N LEU A 81 2.68 5.18 -2.25
CA LEU A 81 3.50 6.37 -2.04
C LEU A 81 3.38 6.79 -0.58
N ALA A 82 4.52 7.11 0.02
CA ALA A 82 4.62 7.69 1.36
C ALA A 82 5.11 9.14 1.27
N GLU A 83 5.04 9.90 2.37
CA GLU A 83 5.58 11.27 2.41
C GLU A 83 7.08 11.32 2.06
N PHE A 84 7.78 10.24 2.36
CA PHE A 84 9.21 10.03 2.09
C PHE A 84 9.48 9.25 0.79
N SER A 85 8.48 9.10 -0.08
CA SER A 85 8.69 8.61 -1.45
C SER A 85 9.23 9.75 -2.32
N PRO A 86 10.36 9.57 -3.03
CA PRO A 86 10.91 10.59 -3.90
C PRO A 86 9.93 11.02 -5.01
N GLU A 87 9.11 10.11 -5.51
CA GLU A 87 8.04 10.36 -6.49
C GLU A 87 6.96 11.27 -5.90
N TRP A 88 6.55 11.03 -4.65
CA TRP A 88 5.60 11.89 -3.94
C TRP A 88 6.17 13.31 -3.74
N VAL A 89 7.46 13.39 -3.37
CA VAL A 89 8.15 14.67 -3.23
C VAL A 89 8.28 15.40 -4.56
N ALA A 90 8.57 14.70 -5.65
CA ALA A 90 8.64 15.27 -6.99
C ALA A 90 7.27 15.81 -7.45
N LEU A 91 6.21 15.03 -7.22
CA LEU A 91 4.83 15.38 -7.53
C LEU A 91 4.39 16.64 -6.79
N THR A 92 4.57 16.65 -5.47
CA THR A 92 4.18 17.80 -4.62
C THR A 92 5.05 19.03 -4.89
N TRP A 93 6.34 18.85 -5.17
CA TRP A 93 7.22 19.94 -5.59
C TRP A 93 6.74 20.58 -6.88
N ALA A 94 6.41 19.77 -7.89
CA ALA A 94 5.96 20.26 -9.19
C ALA A 94 4.67 21.06 -9.07
N LEU A 95 3.69 20.55 -8.30
CA LEU A 95 2.43 21.23 -8.02
C LEU A 95 2.65 22.57 -7.28
N HIS A 96 3.50 22.60 -6.26
CA HIS A 96 3.81 23.81 -5.50
C HIS A 96 4.47 24.90 -6.37
N HIS A 97 5.29 24.51 -7.35
CA HIS A 97 6.01 25.43 -8.22
C HIS A 97 5.28 25.73 -9.55
N GLY A 98 4.08 25.17 -9.76
CA GLY A 98 3.35 25.33 -11.01
C GLY A 98 4.04 24.67 -12.22
N VAL A 99 4.92 23.71 -11.97
CA VAL A 99 5.61 22.93 -13.00
C VAL A 99 4.74 21.73 -13.38
N PRO A 100 4.49 21.46 -14.67
CA PRO A 100 3.75 20.27 -15.09
C PRO A 100 4.44 18.98 -14.62
N ALA A 101 3.65 18.05 -14.08
CA ALA A 101 4.09 16.69 -13.78
C ALA A 101 3.35 15.69 -14.68
N ARG A 102 4.04 14.61 -15.10
CA ARG A 102 3.45 13.51 -15.88
C ARG A 102 4.03 12.17 -15.48
N PHE A 103 3.19 11.16 -15.45
CA PHE A 103 3.58 9.77 -15.31
C PHE A 103 4.04 9.19 -16.66
N ILE A 104 5.12 8.42 -16.65
CA ILE A 104 5.81 7.98 -17.88
C ILE A 104 6.12 6.48 -17.98
N ASP A 105 5.69 5.69 -17.01
CA ASP A 105 5.85 4.24 -17.06
C ASP A 105 4.86 3.60 -18.05
N LEU A 106 4.95 2.28 -18.22
CA LEU A 106 4.04 1.53 -19.06
C LEU A 106 2.58 1.73 -18.59
N PRO A 107 1.65 2.00 -19.52
CA PRO A 107 0.23 2.13 -19.22
C PRO A 107 -0.34 0.96 -18.43
N ALA A 108 -1.17 1.25 -17.43
CA ALA A 108 -1.81 0.26 -16.57
C ALA A 108 -2.65 -0.75 -17.37
N THR A 109 -3.20 -0.33 -18.53
CA THR A 109 -3.90 -1.22 -19.48
C THR A 109 -3.07 -2.42 -19.92
N HIS A 110 -1.74 -2.28 -20.02
CA HIS A 110 -0.83 -3.36 -20.40
C HIS A 110 -0.38 -4.18 -19.20
N THR A 111 -0.01 -3.51 -18.11
CA THR A 111 0.37 -4.14 -16.84
C THR A 111 -0.72 -5.08 -16.36
N LEU A 112 -1.96 -4.59 -16.26
CA LEU A 112 -3.08 -5.42 -15.87
C LEU A 112 -3.33 -6.52 -16.89
N ALA A 113 -3.23 -6.24 -18.21
CA ALA A 113 -3.43 -7.23 -19.27
C ALA A 113 -2.49 -8.45 -19.20
N TRP A 114 -1.27 -8.30 -18.68
CA TRP A 114 -0.35 -9.41 -18.47
C TRP A 114 -0.71 -10.27 -17.26
N ASP A 115 -1.12 -9.67 -16.15
CA ASP A 115 -1.34 -10.40 -14.89
C ASP A 115 -2.58 -11.33 -14.91
N GLY A 116 -3.52 -11.12 -15.83
CA GLY A 116 -4.71 -11.96 -15.97
C GLY A 116 -4.57 -13.17 -16.89
N ASN A 117 -3.40 -13.36 -17.52
CA ASN A 117 -3.16 -14.49 -18.44
C ASN A 117 -2.63 -15.76 -17.74
N GLY A 118 -2.64 -15.82 -16.41
CA GLY A 118 -2.24 -17.01 -15.64
C GLY A 118 -0.78 -17.00 -15.15
N ASP A 119 0.00 -15.97 -15.47
CA ASP A 119 1.29 -15.71 -14.82
C ASP A 119 1.02 -14.91 -13.54
N SER A 120 0.65 -15.63 -12.48
CA SER A 120 0.44 -15.07 -11.15
C SER A 120 1.77 -14.71 -10.50
N ASP A 121 2.38 -13.62 -10.95
CA ASP A 121 3.33 -12.81 -10.18
C ASP A 121 2.87 -11.35 -10.30
N GLY A 122 2.11 -10.91 -9.28
CA GLY A 122 1.66 -9.53 -9.16
C GLY A 122 2.85 -8.59 -9.25
N ASN A 123 2.94 -7.85 -10.36
CA ASN A 123 4.08 -6.97 -10.59
C ASN A 123 3.61 -5.73 -11.36
N GLY A 124 3.11 -4.77 -10.60
CA GLY A 124 2.90 -3.39 -11.01
C GLY A 124 3.50 -2.45 -9.97
N GLY A 125 4.58 -1.78 -10.34
CA GLY A 125 5.09 -0.59 -9.64
C GLY A 125 5.90 -0.84 -8.37
N GLY A 126 7.15 -1.29 -8.52
CA GLY A 126 8.11 -1.32 -7.42
C GLY A 126 9.36 -2.11 -7.78
N THR A 127 10.45 -1.41 -8.11
CA THR A 127 11.76 -2.05 -8.22
C THR A 127 12.32 -2.32 -6.82
N GLY A 128 12.40 -3.59 -6.40
CA GLY A 128 13.15 -3.99 -5.19
C GLY A 128 12.76 -5.36 -4.62
N ALA A 129 13.78 -6.21 -4.45
CA ALA A 129 13.95 -7.47 -3.70
C ALA A 129 12.76 -8.25 -3.08
N ASP A 130 12.74 -9.56 -3.38
CA ASP A 130 12.67 -10.77 -2.50
C ASP A 130 11.78 -11.90 -3.08
N GLY A 131 12.06 -13.19 -2.90
CA GLY A 131 12.99 -13.86 -1.98
C GLY A 131 12.29 -15.09 -1.37
N ASP A 132 12.80 -16.28 -1.73
CA ASP A 132 12.56 -17.62 -1.16
C ASP A 132 11.13 -18.23 -1.16
N ARG A 133 10.84 -18.99 -2.23
CA ARG A 133 10.04 -20.22 -2.12
C ARG A 133 10.88 -21.40 -2.56
N GLY A 134 11.46 -22.11 -1.60
CA GLY A 134 11.96 -23.46 -1.82
C GLY A 134 10.84 -24.39 -2.32
N ALA A 135 10.88 -24.73 -3.62
CA ALA A 135 10.75 -26.09 -4.16
C ALA A 135 10.71 -26.07 -5.69
N ALA A 136 11.85 -26.41 -6.30
CA ALA A 136 12.03 -27.06 -7.60
C ALA A 136 11.17 -26.57 -8.80
N ALA A 137 11.69 -25.58 -9.52
CA ALA A 137 11.65 -25.52 -10.98
C ALA A 137 12.81 -24.62 -11.47
N ASP A 138 13.41 -25.00 -12.59
CA ASP A 138 14.55 -24.35 -13.24
C ASP A 138 14.12 -23.00 -13.83
N THR A 139 14.19 -21.93 -13.04
CA THR A 139 13.86 -20.55 -13.45
C THR A 139 15.00 -19.60 -13.05
N ASP A 140 15.50 -18.87 -14.05
CA ASP A 140 16.60 -17.89 -14.00
C ASP A 140 16.58 -17.03 -12.72
N VAL A 141 17.72 -16.97 -12.02
CA VAL A 141 17.85 -16.23 -10.75
C VAL A 141 17.82 -14.73 -11.05
N ARG A 142 16.68 -14.09 -10.76
CA ARG A 142 16.52 -12.63 -10.82
C ARG A 142 17.53 -11.94 -9.89
N VAL A 143 18.35 -11.06 -10.44
CA VAL A 143 19.38 -10.33 -9.67
C VAL A 143 18.73 -9.22 -8.85
N ASP A 144 19.09 -9.13 -7.56
CA ASP A 144 18.78 -7.99 -6.72
C ASP A 144 19.97 -7.01 -6.72
N PRO A 145 19.85 -5.85 -7.40
CA PRO A 145 20.93 -4.88 -7.53
C PRO A 145 21.46 -4.37 -6.19
N LEU A 146 20.58 -4.15 -5.21
CA LEU A 146 20.96 -3.56 -3.93
C LEU A 146 21.75 -4.55 -3.09
N ARG A 147 21.30 -5.81 -3.03
CA ARG A 147 22.03 -6.88 -2.36
C ARG A 147 23.41 -7.11 -2.96
N VAL A 148 23.55 -7.11 -4.29
CA VAL A 148 24.87 -7.27 -4.93
C VAL A 148 25.82 -6.12 -4.56
N LEU A 149 25.33 -4.87 -4.55
CA LEU A 149 26.16 -3.73 -4.15
C LEU A 149 26.54 -3.78 -2.67
N ALA A 150 25.63 -4.21 -1.80
CA ALA A 150 25.88 -4.38 -0.38
C ALA A 150 26.93 -5.47 -0.12
N GLU A 151 26.77 -6.65 -0.72
CA GLU A 151 27.73 -7.75 -0.62
C GLU A 151 29.12 -7.33 -1.13
N ALA A 152 29.18 -6.62 -2.27
CA ALA A 152 30.43 -6.10 -2.81
C ALA A 152 31.09 -5.04 -1.91
N ALA A 153 30.30 -4.29 -1.15
CA ALA A 153 30.76 -3.33 -0.15
C ALA A 153 31.09 -3.98 1.21
N GLY A 154 30.92 -5.31 1.35
CA GLY A 154 31.17 -6.04 2.59
C GLY A 154 30.05 -5.96 3.63
N TYR A 155 28.84 -5.57 3.21
CA TYR A 155 27.64 -5.58 4.04
C TYR A 155 26.91 -6.91 3.90
N ASP A 156 26.36 -7.39 5.02
CA ASP A 156 25.50 -8.57 5.10
C ASP A 156 24.02 -8.25 4.86
N ASP A 157 23.67 -6.97 4.89
CA ASP A 157 22.31 -6.46 4.77
C ASP A 157 22.24 -5.26 3.79
N ALA A 158 21.40 -5.39 2.77
CA ALA A 158 21.26 -4.39 1.71
C ALA A 158 20.62 -3.10 2.21
N GLU A 159 19.70 -3.22 3.17
CA GLU A 159 19.03 -2.09 3.79
C GLU A 159 20.01 -1.23 4.59
N ARG A 160 20.84 -1.87 5.43
CA ARG A 160 21.89 -1.22 6.19
C ARG A 160 22.90 -0.53 5.28
N TRP A 161 23.32 -1.18 4.20
CA TRP A 161 24.21 -0.56 3.22
C TRP A 161 23.58 0.71 2.61
N TRP A 162 22.32 0.60 2.19
CA TRP A 162 21.57 1.73 1.63
C TRP A 162 21.41 2.87 2.63
N GLU A 163 21.10 2.55 3.89
CA GLU A 163 21.02 3.53 4.97
C GLU A 163 22.33 4.32 5.10
N ASP A 164 23.46 3.62 5.22
CA ASP A 164 24.77 4.24 5.46
C ASP A 164 25.26 5.06 4.26
N VAL A 165 25.08 4.52 3.05
CA VAL A 165 25.65 5.11 1.83
C VAL A 165 24.74 6.15 1.21
N VAL A 166 23.42 6.03 1.32
CA VAL A 166 22.46 6.94 0.65
C VAL A 166 21.67 7.77 1.65
N GLU A 167 21.04 7.14 2.65
CA GLU A 167 20.05 7.83 3.50
C GLU A 167 20.67 8.75 4.56
N HIS A 168 21.83 8.35 5.10
CA HIS A 168 22.61 9.12 6.09
C HIS A 168 23.49 10.21 5.46
N ARG A 169 23.58 10.28 4.12
CA ARG A 169 24.15 11.46 3.47
C ARG A 169 23.19 12.61 3.70
N GLY A 170 23.46 13.42 4.73
CA GLY A 170 22.72 14.66 4.95
C GLY A 170 22.73 15.52 3.69
N VAL A 171 21.76 16.43 3.58
CA VAL A 171 21.78 17.54 2.61
C VAL A 171 22.93 18.48 3.00
N GLY A 172 24.16 18.06 2.73
CA GLY A 172 25.35 18.87 2.92
C GLY A 172 25.41 19.99 1.89
N LYS A 173 26.34 20.93 2.06
CA LYS A 173 26.68 21.98 1.07
C LYS A 173 27.43 21.40 -0.15
N GLY A 174 26.98 20.25 -0.66
CA GLY A 174 27.55 19.55 -1.80
C GLY A 174 26.65 19.67 -3.03
N ASP A 175 27.12 19.13 -4.15
CA ASP A 175 26.36 18.98 -5.38
C ASP A 175 25.12 18.09 -5.14
N ALA A 176 23.92 18.64 -5.36
CA ALA A 176 22.66 17.92 -5.15
C ALA A 176 22.49 16.74 -6.13
N LEU A 177 23.24 16.73 -7.24
CA LEU A 177 23.18 15.68 -8.25
C LEU A 177 24.12 14.51 -7.98
N ALA A 178 25.13 14.70 -7.12
CA ALA A 178 26.17 13.70 -6.86
C ALA A 178 25.63 12.32 -6.42
N PRO A 179 24.58 12.22 -5.55
CA PRO A 179 24.01 10.90 -5.20
C PRO A 179 23.44 10.16 -6.41
N PHE A 180 22.81 10.89 -7.33
CA PHE A 180 22.21 10.30 -8.54
C PHE A 180 23.27 9.83 -9.53
N THR A 181 24.37 10.59 -9.69
CA THR A 181 25.51 10.17 -10.52
C THR A 181 26.16 8.90 -9.98
N ALA A 182 26.43 8.83 -8.67
CA ALA A 182 27.02 7.64 -8.06
C ALA A 182 26.12 6.39 -8.21
N LEU A 183 24.80 6.57 -8.07
CA LEU A 183 23.84 5.48 -8.24
C LEU A 183 23.70 5.08 -9.72
N GLU A 184 23.72 6.02 -10.65
CA GLU A 184 23.74 5.76 -12.10
C GLU A 184 24.97 4.92 -12.48
N GLU A 185 26.16 5.25 -11.98
CA GLU A 185 27.39 4.49 -12.21
C GLU A 185 27.28 3.06 -11.65
N ALA A 186 26.81 2.91 -10.42
CA ALA A 186 26.61 1.59 -9.79
C ALA A 186 25.62 0.71 -10.58
N MET A 187 24.46 1.26 -10.96
CA MET A 187 23.45 0.52 -11.73
C MET A 187 23.92 0.21 -13.15
N THR A 188 24.75 1.08 -13.75
CA THR A 188 25.37 0.81 -15.06
C THR A 188 26.30 -0.39 -14.99
N ALA A 189 27.21 -0.43 -14.00
CA ALA A 189 28.12 -1.54 -13.82
C ALA A 189 27.38 -2.89 -13.60
N LEU A 190 26.31 -2.87 -12.80
CA LEU A 190 25.48 -4.07 -12.61
C LEU A 190 24.78 -4.53 -13.90
N ARG A 191 24.32 -3.59 -14.73
CA ARG A 191 23.68 -3.95 -16.01
C ARG A 191 24.65 -4.44 -17.07
N GLU A 192 25.91 -4.00 -17.01
CA GLU A 192 26.96 -4.54 -17.87
C GLU A 192 27.29 -6.01 -17.52
N GLU A 193 27.25 -6.35 -16.24
CA GLU A 193 27.49 -7.72 -15.76
C GLU A 193 26.27 -8.64 -15.91
N TYR A 194 25.09 -8.17 -15.51
CA TYR A 194 23.88 -9.00 -15.35
C TYR A 194 22.77 -8.70 -16.38
N GLY A 195 23.02 -7.85 -17.38
CA GLY A 195 22.03 -7.49 -18.38
C GLY A 195 20.83 -6.74 -17.81
N ASP A 196 19.61 -7.15 -18.16
CA ASP A 196 18.38 -6.58 -17.62
C ASP A 196 17.97 -7.16 -16.25
N GLY A 197 18.80 -8.06 -15.69
CA GLY A 197 18.61 -8.66 -14.38
C GLY A 197 17.46 -9.67 -14.34
N GLY A 198 17.08 -10.25 -15.49
CA GLY A 198 15.99 -11.23 -15.58
C GLY A 198 14.60 -10.60 -15.50
N ARG A 199 14.48 -9.30 -15.83
CA ARG A 199 13.23 -8.53 -15.72
C ARG A 199 12.59 -8.35 -17.09
N GLU A 200 11.90 -9.38 -17.57
CA GLU A 200 11.35 -9.43 -18.94
C GLU A 200 10.44 -8.24 -19.31
N ARG A 201 9.76 -7.63 -18.33
CA ARG A 201 8.87 -6.48 -18.55
C ARG A 201 9.63 -5.14 -18.65
N ASP A 202 10.82 -5.03 -18.09
CA ASP A 202 11.56 -3.76 -18.00
C ASP A 202 11.94 -3.18 -19.37
N PRO A 203 12.42 -3.96 -20.37
CA PRO A 203 12.69 -3.43 -21.71
C PRO A 203 11.48 -2.74 -22.36
N VAL A 204 10.26 -3.25 -22.10
CA VAL A 204 9.01 -2.69 -22.62
C VAL A 204 8.65 -1.40 -21.89
N ARG A 205 8.74 -1.38 -20.55
CA ARG A 205 8.54 -0.19 -19.71
C ARG A 205 9.51 0.94 -20.11
N GLU A 206 10.79 0.61 -20.23
CA GLU A 206 11.84 1.56 -20.59
C GLU A 206 11.67 2.11 -22.01
N ALA A 207 11.20 1.30 -22.96
CA ALA A 207 10.85 1.77 -24.29
C ALA A 207 9.72 2.82 -24.25
N HIS A 208 8.70 2.58 -23.42
CA HIS A 208 7.63 3.57 -23.20
C HIS A 208 8.19 4.86 -22.58
N MET A 209 8.92 4.75 -21.47
CA MET A 209 9.54 5.88 -20.77
C MET A 209 10.40 6.73 -21.71
N ARG A 210 11.29 6.11 -22.51
CA ARG A 210 12.12 6.83 -23.49
C ARG A 210 11.29 7.58 -24.55
N LEU A 211 10.14 7.04 -24.97
CA LEU A 211 9.26 7.75 -25.90
C LEU A 211 8.60 8.96 -25.24
N ARG A 212 8.17 8.83 -23.98
CA ARG A 212 7.58 9.93 -23.20
C ARG A 212 8.59 11.04 -22.91
N ILE A 213 9.83 10.68 -22.55
CA ILE A 213 10.93 11.63 -22.35
C ILE A 213 11.20 12.43 -23.63
N ARG A 214 11.34 11.75 -24.79
CA ARG A 214 11.55 12.43 -26.08
C ARG A 214 10.38 13.34 -26.47
N ALA A 215 9.15 12.97 -26.11
CA ALA A 215 7.98 13.82 -26.35
C ALA A 215 8.05 15.08 -25.48
N ALA A 216 8.34 14.94 -24.19
CA ALA A 216 8.49 16.04 -23.26
C ALA A 216 9.62 17.01 -23.67
N GLN A 217 10.79 16.49 -24.09
CA GLN A 217 11.90 17.34 -24.55
C GLN A 217 11.57 18.18 -25.81
N ARG A 218 10.58 17.79 -26.60
CA ARG A 218 10.11 18.58 -27.76
C ARG A 218 9.08 19.63 -27.36
N GLU A 219 8.33 19.36 -26.29
CA GLU A 219 7.26 20.22 -25.81
C GLU A 219 7.77 21.30 -24.85
N PHE A 220 8.80 20.98 -24.04
CA PHE A 220 9.32 21.83 -22.99
C PHE A 220 10.77 22.23 -23.27
N GLU A 221 10.99 23.53 -23.51
CA GLU A 221 12.34 24.10 -23.69
C GLU A 221 13.11 24.24 -22.36
N GLY A 222 12.40 24.32 -21.23
CA GLY A 222 12.96 24.51 -19.87
C GLY A 222 13.66 23.29 -19.25
N GLY A 223 14.02 22.29 -20.05
CA GLY A 223 14.61 21.04 -19.56
C GLY A 223 13.58 20.07 -18.94
N VAL A 224 13.97 18.80 -18.87
CA VAL A 224 13.13 17.69 -18.40
C VAL A 224 13.84 17.01 -17.23
N ALA A 225 13.17 16.89 -16.09
CA ALA A 225 13.61 16.01 -15.01
C ALA A 225 12.80 14.72 -15.00
N VAL A 226 13.44 13.59 -14.72
CA VAL A 226 12.82 12.26 -14.63
C VAL A 226 13.14 11.68 -13.26
N VAL A 227 12.12 11.28 -12.52
CA VAL A 227 12.24 10.56 -11.24
C VAL A 227 11.76 9.13 -11.46
N CYS A 228 12.66 8.16 -11.37
CA CYS A 228 12.37 6.75 -11.60
C CYS A 228 13.29 5.86 -10.77
N GLY A 229 12.93 4.59 -10.63
CA GLY A 229 13.77 3.55 -10.07
C GLY A 229 15.15 3.57 -10.72
N ALA A 230 16.19 3.55 -9.89
CA ALA A 230 17.56 3.72 -10.34
C ALA A 230 18.01 2.68 -11.38
N TRP A 231 17.41 1.48 -11.34
CA TRP A 231 17.64 0.42 -12.32
C TRP A 231 17.34 0.85 -13.77
N HIS A 232 16.37 1.74 -13.97
CA HIS A 232 15.96 2.18 -15.31
C HIS A 232 16.92 3.22 -15.90
N VAL A 233 17.65 3.98 -15.07
CA VAL A 233 18.47 5.12 -15.52
C VAL A 233 19.45 4.76 -16.64
N PRO A 234 20.24 3.67 -16.55
CA PRO A 234 21.17 3.30 -17.64
C PRO A 234 20.44 3.02 -18.97
N ALA A 235 19.24 2.43 -18.93
CA ALA A 235 18.42 2.21 -20.12
C ALA A 235 17.83 3.49 -20.70
N LEU A 236 17.50 4.47 -19.87
CA LEU A 236 16.97 5.75 -20.30
C LEU A 236 18.07 6.63 -20.94
N ARG A 237 19.33 6.47 -20.52
CA ARG A 237 20.51 7.07 -21.16
C ARG A 237 20.83 6.47 -22.52
N ARG A 238 20.54 5.18 -22.72
CA ARG A 238 20.93 4.43 -23.92
C ARG A 238 20.35 5.09 -25.19
N ARG A 239 21.22 5.31 -26.17
CA ARG A 239 20.80 5.76 -27.51
C ARG A 239 20.11 4.62 -28.24
N THR A 240 18.81 4.74 -28.42
CA THR A 240 18.00 3.84 -29.26
C THR A 240 17.10 4.63 -30.19
N THR A 241 16.66 3.99 -31.27
CA THR A 241 15.78 4.61 -32.27
C THR A 241 14.33 4.58 -31.80
N VAL A 242 13.54 5.59 -32.23
CA VAL A 242 12.10 5.62 -31.97
C VAL A 242 11.39 4.41 -32.58
N ALA A 243 11.88 3.89 -33.71
CA ALA A 243 11.33 2.70 -34.36
C ALA A 243 11.54 1.43 -33.51
N ALA A 244 12.72 1.25 -32.92
CA ALA A 244 13.01 0.12 -32.04
C ALA A 244 12.13 0.15 -30.77
N ASP A 245 12.01 1.31 -30.12
CA ASP A 245 11.14 1.47 -28.94
C ASP A 245 9.67 1.16 -29.29
N ARG A 246 9.18 1.64 -30.44
CA ARG A 246 7.80 1.36 -30.89
C ARG A 246 7.57 -0.11 -31.24
N ALA A 247 8.59 -0.83 -31.69
CA ALA A 247 8.48 -2.24 -32.01
C ALA A 247 8.21 -3.08 -30.74
N LEU A 248 8.87 -2.76 -29.62
CA LEU A 248 8.65 -3.42 -28.32
C LEU A 248 7.23 -3.21 -27.76
N LEU A 249 6.60 -2.08 -28.10
CA LEU A 249 5.24 -1.74 -27.64
C LEU A 249 4.13 -2.28 -28.57
N LYS A 250 4.50 -2.83 -29.74
CA LYS A 250 3.53 -3.25 -30.75
C LYS A 250 2.94 -4.60 -30.37
N GLY A 251 1.61 -4.71 -30.40
CA GLY A 251 0.91 -5.98 -30.16
C GLY A 251 0.76 -6.38 -28.70
N LEU A 252 1.12 -5.49 -27.76
CA LEU A 252 0.91 -5.73 -26.34
C LEU A 252 -0.59 -5.90 -26.01
N PRO A 253 -0.95 -6.87 -25.15
CA PRO A 253 -2.34 -7.08 -24.75
C PRO A 253 -2.85 -5.87 -23.96
N LYS A 254 -4.16 -5.60 -24.03
CA LYS A 254 -4.78 -4.42 -23.40
C LYS A 254 -6.08 -4.81 -22.72
N VAL A 255 -6.33 -4.24 -21.56
CA VAL A 255 -7.63 -4.27 -20.87
C VAL A 255 -8.08 -2.85 -20.57
N LYS A 256 -9.39 -2.58 -20.58
CA LYS A 256 -9.90 -1.26 -20.19
C LYS A 256 -9.68 -1.08 -18.70
N THR A 257 -9.01 0.00 -18.32
CA THR A 257 -8.62 0.28 -16.92
C THR A 257 -9.19 1.61 -16.46
N ASP A 258 -9.44 1.69 -15.16
CA ASP A 258 -9.72 2.94 -14.45
C ASP A 258 -8.74 3.09 -13.28
N MET A 259 -8.51 4.32 -12.83
CA MET A 259 -7.58 4.62 -11.74
C MET A 259 -8.12 5.61 -10.73
N THR A 260 -7.73 5.43 -9.47
CA THR A 260 -8.01 6.39 -8.40
C THR A 260 -6.97 6.37 -7.28
N TRP A 261 -7.02 7.34 -6.36
CA TRP A 261 -6.29 7.32 -5.10
C TRP A 261 -7.05 6.51 -4.05
N VAL A 262 -6.34 5.65 -3.33
CA VAL A 262 -6.86 4.94 -2.15
C VAL A 262 -5.94 5.14 -0.94
N PRO A 263 -6.50 5.17 0.29
CA PRO A 263 -5.70 5.08 1.50
C PRO A 263 -4.82 3.84 1.50
N TRP A 264 -3.57 4.00 1.93
CA TRP A 264 -2.64 2.90 2.12
C TRP A 264 -2.19 2.83 3.58
N THR A 265 -1.49 1.76 3.97
CA THR A 265 -1.01 1.60 5.34
C THR A 265 0.48 1.36 5.39
N ASN A 266 1.11 1.78 6.49
CA ASN A 266 2.50 1.44 6.76
C ASN A 266 2.72 -0.08 6.76
N ARG A 267 1.83 -0.86 7.40
CA ARG A 267 1.92 -2.33 7.39
C ARG A 267 1.94 -2.92 5.98
N ARG A 268 1.31 -2.27 5.00
CA ARG A 268 1.31 -2.71 3.60
C ARG A 268 2.49 -2.17 2.79
N LEU A 269 3.13 -1.09 3.23
CA LEU A 269 4.47 -0.71 2.77
C LEU A 269 5.52 -1.73 3.27
N ALA A 270 5.40 -2.17 4.53
CA ALA A 270 6.33 -3.08 5.19
C ALA A 270 6.29 -4.53 4.69
N ARG A 271 5.15 -4.98 4.17
CA ARG A 271 4.99 -6.37 3.79
C ARG A 271 5.71 -6.62 2.46
N ALA A 272 6.60 -7.61 2.44
CA ALA A 272 7.09 -8.30 1.24
C ALA A 272 5.97 -9.07 0.48
N SER A 273 4.76 -8.52 0.45
CA SER A 273 3.71 -8.97 -0.46
C SER A 273 4.17 -8.68 -1.88
N GLY A 274 3.79 -9.53 -2.85
CA GLY A 274 4.04 -9.42 -4.30
C GLY A 274 3.48 -8.13 -4.92
N TYR A 275 3.99 -7.03 -4.41
CA TYR A 275 3.51 -5.66 -4.45
C TYR A 275 4.66 -4.67 -4.14
N GLY A 276 5.85 -5.15 -3.77
CA GLY A 276 7.13 -4.50 -4.11
C GLY A 276 7.37 -3.09 -3.58
N ALA A 277 6.70 -2.66 -2.51
CA ALA A 277 6.97 -1.36 -1.87
C ALA A 277 8.32 -1.32 -1.13
N GLY A 278 8.99 -2.47 -0.97
CA GLY A 278 10.43 -2.57 -0.77
C GLY A 278 11.01 -1.81 0.41
N ILE A 279 10.31 -1.66 1.54
CA ILE A 279 10.87 -1.11 2.79
C ILE A 279 10.29 -1.81 4.04
N ASP A 280 11.13 -2.43 4.87
CA ASP A 280 10.66 -3.18 6.06
C ASP A 280 10.20 -2.29 7.22
N SER A 281 10.68 -1.05 7.27
CA SER A 281 10.54 -0.16 8.43
C SER A 281 9.94 1.22 8.10
N PRO A 282 8.71 1.28 7.53
CA PRO A 282 8.08 2.53 7.10
C PRO A 282 7.91 3.57 8.20
N GLY A 283 7.67 3.15 9.45
CA GLY A 283 7.54 4.06 10.58
C GLY A 283 8.87 4.67 11.01
N TRP A 284 9.98 3.93 10.87
CA TRP A 284 11.34 4.44 11.04
C TRP A 284 11.71 5.44 9.95
N TYR A 285 11.46 5.11 8.67
CA TYR A 285 11.76 6.03 7.56
C TYR A 285 10.88 7.29 7.58
N GLY A 286 9.61 7.15 7.93
CA GLY A 286 8.74 8.30 8.18
C GLY A 286 9.28 9.20 9.29
N HIS A 287 9.82 8.62 10.37
CA HIS A 287 10.48 9.38 11.42
C HIS A 287 11.74 10.09 10.93
N LEU A 288 12.63 9.41 10.20
CA LEU A 288 13.84 10.01 9.62
C LEU A 288 13.54 11.13 8.62
N PHE A 289 12.38 11.08 7.95
CA PHE A 289 11.93 12.13 7.05
C PHE A 289 11.41 13.35 7.83
N ALA A 290 10.52 13.12 8.80
CA ALA A 290 9.84 14.18 9.55
C ALA A 290 10.73 14.87 10.59
N ALA A 291 11.73 14.15 11.13
CA ALA A 291 12.65 14.65 12.15
C ALA A 291 14.11 14.68 11.65
N PRO A 292 14.45 15.62 10.75
CA PRO A 292 15.81 15.72 10.22
C PRO A 292 16.83 16.15 11.27
N ASP A 293 16.41 16.86 12.33
CA ASP A 293 17.26 17.23 13.44
C ASP A 293 17.14 16.23 14.60
N ARG A 294 18.29 15.73 15.08
CA ARG A 294 18.40 14.81 16.21
C ARG A 294 17.49 13.56 16.06
N PRO A 295 17.62 12.82 14.93
CA PRO A 295 16.72 11.71 14.62
C PRO A 295 16.75 10.61 15.69
N VAL A 296 17.93 10.28 16.21
CA VAL A 296 18.10 9.21 17.21
C VAL A 296 17.44 9.58 18.53
N GLU A 297 17.67 10.79 19.04
CA GLU A 297 17.13 11.20 20.34
C GLU A 297 15.62 11.36 20.30
N ARG A 298 15.08 11.90 19.20
CA ARG A 298 13.62 12.01 19.02
C ARG A 298 12.98 10.63 18.86
N TRP A 299 13.64 9.70 18.18
CA TRP A 299 13.15 8.32 18.06
C TRP A 299 13.07 7.64 19.42
N LEU A 300 14.16 7.65 20.18
CA LEU A 300 14.21 7.02 21.50
C LEU A 300 13.27 7.69 22.50
N THR A 301 13.02 8.99 22.37
CA THR A 301 11.97 9.69 23.13
C THR A 301 10.57 9.19 22.75
N LYS A 302 10.29 8.98 21.45
CA LYS A 302 9.03 8.40 20.96
C LYS A 302 8.82 6.98 21.49
N VAL A 303 9.86 6.15 21.47
CA VAL A 303 9.84 4.79 22.04
C VAL A 303 9.54 4.82 23.54
N ALA A 304 10.22 5.67 24.31
CA ALA A 304 9.94 5.83 25.73
C ALA A 304 8.50 6.30 26.00
N GLY A 305 7.95 7.17 25.14
CA GLY A 305 6.55 7.58 25.20
C GLY A 305 5.57 6.42 25.01
N LEU A 306 5.80 5.56 24.02
CA LEU A 306 5.01 4.36 23.79
C LEU A 306 5.07 3.41 25.00
N LEU A 307 6.28 3.11 25.48
CA LEU A 307 6.44 2.18 26.60
C LEU A 307 5.76 2.70 27.88
N ARG A 308 5.82 4.01 28.16
CA ARG A 308 5.09 4.63 29.28
C ARG A 308 3.57 4.54 29.13
N ALA A 309 3.04 4.67 27.90
CA ALA A 309 1.61 4.52 27.65
C ALA A 309 1.12 3.10 27.92
N GLU A 310 2.02 2.12 27.92
CA GLU A 310 1.79 0.71 28.25
C GLU A 310 2.30 0.37 29.67
N ASP A 311 2.26 1.37 30.56
CA ASP A 311 2.59 1.29 31.99
C ASP A 311 4.02 0.78 32.31
N ARG A 312 4.97 0.92 31.37
CA ARG A 312 6.40 0.63 31.61
C ARG A 312 7.10 1.83 32.25
N ILE A 313 7.97 1.55 33.22
CA ILE A 313 8.73 2.56 33.94
C ILE A 313 9.99 2.95 33.16
N VAL A 314 9.83 3.82 32.16
CA VAL A 314 10.96 4.36 31.37
C VAL A 314 11.20 5.82 31.74
N SER A 315 12.29 6.13 32.43
CA SER A 315 12.68 7.52 32.79
C SER A 315 13.51 8.21 31.70
N SER A 316 13.73 9.53 31.81
CA SER A 316 14.61 10.25 30.89
C SER A 316 16.07 9.77 30.94
N ALA A 317 16.51 9.18 32.06
CA ALA A 317 17.84 8.58 32.16
C ALA A 317 18.01 7.39 31.21
N HIS A 318 16.95 6.59 31.02
CA HIS A 318 16.95 5.49 30.05
C HIS A 318 17.06 6.01 28.61
N VAL A 319 16.43 7.14 28.29
CA VAL A 319 16.56 7.75 26.95
C VAL A 319 18.00 8.21 26.70
N ILE A 320 18.61 8.91 27.67
CA ILE A 320 20.00 9.37 27.56
C ILE A 320 20.96 8.18 27.39
N GLU A 321 20.80 7.13 28.19
CA GLU A 321 21.66 5.95 28.10
C GLU A 321 21.43 5.16 26.80
N ALA A 322 20.19 5.05 26.32
CA ALA A 322 19.89 4.39 25.05
C ALA A 322 20.50 5.16 23.86
N VAL A 323 20.49 6.50 23.86
CA VAL A 323 21.17 7.31 22.83
C VAL A 323 22.67 7.01 22.84
N ARG A 324 23.30 7.08 24.02
CA ARG A 324 24.73 6.81 24.19
C ARG A 324 25.10 5.39 23.76
N LEU A 325 24.27 4.41 24.10
CA LEU A 325 24.48 3.02 23.70
C LEU A 325 24.35 2.85 22.18
N ALA A 326 23.33 3.45 21.55
CA ALA A 326 23.18 3.40 20.10
C ALA A 326 24.38 4.02 19.36
N GLU A 327 24.89 5.15 19.84
CA GLU A 327 26.12 5.78 19.32
C GLU A 327 27.35 4.89 19.49
N THR A 328 27.50 4.26 20.67
CA THR A 328 28.60 3.32 20.95
C THR A 328 28.52 2.10 20.03
N LEU A 329 27.33 1.54 19.83
CA LEU A 329 27.12 0.40 18.93
C LEU A 329 27.43 0.77 17.48
N ALA A 330 27.04 1.96 17.02
CA ALA A 330 27.36 2.44 15.68
C ALA A 330 28.89 2.53 15.49
N ALA A 331 29.59 3.12 16.45
CA ALA A 331 31.05 3.22 16.41
C ALA A 331 31.73 1.84 16.43
N MET A 332 31.26 0.91 17.26
CA MET A 332 31.78 -0.46 17.30
C MET A 332 31.55 -1.24 16.00
N ARG A 333 30.47 -0.92 15.29
CA ARG A 333 30.10 -1.53 13.99
C ARG A 333 30.69 -0.79 12.79
N GLY A 334 31.49 0.26 13.02
CA GLY A 334 32.08 1.06 11.95
C GLY A 334 31.06 1.88 11.13
N ARG A 335 29.86 2.11 11.68
CA ARG A 335 28.80 2.86 11.00
C ARG A 335 29.00 4.37 11.18
N PRO A 336 28.62 5.20 10.18
CA PRO A 336 28.71 6.65 10.29
C PRO A 336 27.73 7.24 11.31
N LEU A 337 26.53 6.65 11.43
CA LEU A 337 25.46 7.08 12.32
C LEU A 337 24.67 5.88 12.87
N PRO A 338 23.99 5.99 14.03
CA PRO A 338 23.12 4.94 14.53
C PRO A 338 21.89 4.77 13.62
N GLY A 339 21.68 3.55 13.11
CA GLY A 339 20.49 3.19 12.35
C GLY A 339 19.44 2.47 13.20
N LEU A 340 18.48 1.84 12.52
CA LEU A 340 17.40 1.10 13.20
C LEU A 340 17.95 -0.06 14.05
N GLY A 341 18.96 -0.79 13.57
CA GLY A 341 19.58 -1.90 14.31
C GLY A 341 20.18 -1.45 15.65
N GLU A 342 21.01 -0.41 15.66
CA GLU A 342 21.65 0.09 16.89
C GLU A 342 20.63 0.68 17.87
N THR A 343 19.62 1.38 17.36
CA THR A 343 18.55 1.93 18.22
C THR A 343 17.67 0.83 18.80
N THR A 344 17.37 -0.22 18.04
CA THR A 344 16.60 -1.38 18.50
C THR A 344 17.36 -2.16 19.58
N ASP A 345 18.65 -2.40 19.38
CA ASP A 345 19.50 -3.04 20.38
C ASP A 345 19.61 -2.21 21.66
N ALA A 346 19.73 -0.88 21.52
CA ALA A 346 19.76 0.01 22.67
C ALA A 346 18.44 0.03 23.44
N VAL A 347 17.29 0.05 22.74
CA VAL A 347 15.96 -0.07 23.36
C VAL A 347 15.83 -1.40 24.07
N ARG A 348 16.25 -2.50 23.44
CA ARG A 348 16.22 -3.84 24.04
C ARG A 348 16.99 -3.87 25.36
N ALA A 349 18.22 -3.37 25.37
CA ALA A 349 19.09 -3.41 26.52
C ALA A 349 18.67 -2.45 27.65
N VAL A 350 18.27 -1.22 27.30
CA VAL A 350 18.09 -0.14 28.28
C VAL A 350 16.63 0.05 28.68
N MET A 351 15.67 -0.09 27.77
CA MET A 351 14.26 0.22 28.03
C MET A 351 13.36 -1.01 28.21
N CYS A 352 13.86 -2.18 27.81
CA CYS A 352 13.10 -3.43 27.77
C CYS A 352 13.69 -4.55 28.65
N ASP A 353 14.71 -4.25 29.46
CA ASP A 353 15.39 -5.22 30.34
C ASP A 353 15.86 -6.50 29.60
N GLY A 354 16.26 -6.37 28.34
CA GLY A 354 16.68 -7.48 27.47
C GLY A 354 15.53 -8.29 26.84
N SER A 355 14.27 -7.96 27.15
CA SER A 355 13.09 -8.73 26.73
C SER A 355 12.60 -8.37 25.33
N ASP A 356 12.32 -9.41 24.53
CA ASP A 356 11.77 -9.25 23.17
C ASP A 356 10.25 -8.95 23.18
N VAL A 357 9.55 -9.17 24.29
CA VAL A 357 8.10 -8.93 24.38
C VAL A 357 7.73 -7.43 24.27
N PRO A 358 8.26 -6.52 25.10
CA PRO A 358 8.04 -5.09 24.93
C PRO A 358 8.71 -4.55 23.64
N LEU A 359 9.78 -5.19 23.18
CA LEU A 359 10.43 -4.82 21.91
C LEU A 359 9.53 -5.10 20.71
N ALA A 360 8.81 -6.23 20.70
CA ALA A 360 7.86 -6.58 19.64
C ALA A 360 6.73 -5.55 19.51
N LEU A 361 6.29 -4.96 20.63
CA LEU A 361 5.34 -3.84 20.61
C LEU A 361 5.95 -2.60 19.94
N VAL A 362 7.19 -2.24 20.28
CA VAL A 362 7.90 -1.11 19.63
C VAL A 362 8.04 -1.36 18.14
N HIS A 363 8.36 -2.59 17.74
CA HIS A 363 8.43 -2.98 16.34
C HIS A 363 7.09 -2.79 15.63
N ASP A 364 6.01 -3.38 16.15
CA ASP A 364 4.67 -3.32 15.54
C ASP A 364 4.13 -1.87 15.47
N ARG A 365 4.23 -1.11 16.57
CA ARG A 365 3.60 0.21 16.71
C ARG A 365 4.43 1.38 16.19
N LEU A 366 5.75 1.26 16.11
CA LEU A 366 6.64 2.36 15.71
C LEU A 366 7.50 2.03 14.50
N VAL A 367 8.17 0.88 14.47
CA VAL A 367 9.09 0.54 13.35
C VAL A 367 8.29 0.31 12.07
N VAL A 368 7.24 -0.52 12.16
CA VAL A 368 6.25 -0.66 11.09
C VAL A 368 5.26 0.50 11.20
N GLY A 369 4.51 0.55 12.30
CA GLY A 369 3.54 1.59 12.58
C GLY A 369 2.15 1.34 11.98
N ASP A 370 1.16 1.97 12.58
CA ASP A 370 -0.26 1.79 12.27
C ASP A 370 -0.87 2.97 11.47
N VAL A 371 -0.04 3.71 10.76
CA VAL A 371 -0.50 4.86 9.98
C VAL A 371 -1.34 4.35 8.80
N LEU A 372 -2.54 4.91 8.67
CA LEU A 372 -3.43 4.80 7.52
C LEU A 372 -3.50 6.19 6.87
N GLY A 373 -3.25 6.28 5.56
CA GLY A 373 -3.39 7.55 4.86
C GLY A 373 -4.84 8.00 4.70
N GLU A 374 -4.99 9.18 4.13
CA GLU A 374 -6.29 9.81 3.86
C GLU A 374 -6.30 10.31 2.42
N VAL A 375 -7.44 10.11 1.73
CA VAL A 375 -7.66 10.60 0.37
C VAL A 375 -8.83 11.57 0.35
N PRO A 376 -8.80 12.58 -0.54
CA PRO A 376 -9.86 13.56 -0.63
C PRO A 376 -11.22 12.97 -0.99
N ALA A 377 -12.29 13.57 -0.48
CA ALA A 377 -13.66 13.19 -0.87
C ALA A 377 -13.95 13.43 -2.38
N ALA A 378 -13.16 14.28 -3.02
CA ALA A 378 -13.22 14.56 -4.45
C ALA A 378 -12.52 13.50 -5.32
N ALA A 379 -11.76 12.58 -4.72
CA ALA A 379 -11.12 11.50 -5.48
C ALA A 379 -12.18 10.62 -6.16
N PRO A 380 -11.95 10.19 -7.42
CA PRO A 380 -12.87 9.28 -8.10
C PRO A 380 -13.12 8.02 -7.27
N ALA A 381 -14.37 7.62 -7.12
CA ALA A 381 -14.71 6.42 -6.35
C ALA A 381 -15.98 5.79 -6.91
N VAL A 382 -16.04 4.47 -6.88
CA VAL A 382 -17.26 3.73 -7.22
C VAL A 382 -18.41 4.15 -6.29
N PRO A 383 -19.67 4.16 -6.77
CA PRO A 383 -20.82 4.60 -5.96
C PRO A 383 -20.91 3.91 -4.59
N LEU A 384 -20.64 2.61 -4.53
CA LEU A 384 -20.67 1.83 -3.28
C LEU A 384 -19.63 2.32 -2.26
N GLN A 385 -18.43 2.70 -2.70
CA GLN A 385 -17.39 3.28 -1.85
C GLN A 385 -17.85 4.62 -1.26
N ARG A 386 -18.51 5.47 -2.05
CA ARG A 386 -19.07 6.75 -1.58
C ARG A 386 -20.15 6.54 -0.52
N ASP A 387 -21.01 5.55 -0.72
CA ASP A 387 -22.03 5.18 0.26
C ASP A 387 -21.40 4.64 1.56
N LEU A 388 -20.41 3.76 1.46
CA LEU A 388 -19.68 3.25 2.62
C LEU A 388 -19.01 4.38 3.41
N THR A 389 -18.31 5.31 2.74
CA THR A 389 -17.70 6.46 3.41
C THR A 389 -18.73 7.35 4.12
N ARG A 390 -19.92 7.53 3.52
CA ARG A 390 -21.05 8.24 4.15
C ARG A 390 -21.52 7.53 5.42
N LEU A 391 -21.66 6.20 5.38
CA LEU A 391 -22.07 5.37 6.51
C LEU A 391 -21.02 5.37 7.62
N GLN A 392 -19.73 5.27 7.29
CA GLN A 392 -18.61 5.36 8.23
C GLN A 392 -18.65 6.68 9.02
N ARG A 393 -18.83 7.81 8.32
CA ARG A 393 -18.95 9.14 8.96
C ARG A 393 -20.18 9.25 9.85
N ARG A 394 -21.35 8.82 9.36
CA ARG A 394 -22.63 8.86 10.10
C ARG A 394 -22.58 8.03 11.38
N LEU A 395 -22.02 6.82 11.31
CA LEU A 395 -21.94 5.88 12.43
C LEU A 395 -20.72 6.10 13.33
N ARG A 396 -19.85 7.07 12.98
CA ARG A 396 -18.58 7.34 13.66
C ARG A 396 -17.69 6.09 13.76
N LEU A 397 -17.79 5.20 12.78
CA LEU A 397 -16.91 4.05 12.63
C LEU A 397 -15.79 4.44 11.67
N ARG A 398 -14.65 4.85 12.23
CA ARG A 398 -13.48 5.23 11.43
C ARG A 398 -12.70 3.98 11.00
N PRO A 399 -12.30 3.86 9.73
CA PRO A 399 -11.34 2.84 9.31
C PRO A 399 -9.98 3.15 9.95
N GLU A 400 -9.33 2.13 10.49
CA GLU A 400 -8.04 2.23 11.18
C GLU A 400 -7.19 1.02 10.77
N ALA A 401 -5.89 1.22 10.56
CA ALA A 401 -4.97 0.13 10.25
C ALA A 401 -4.65 -0.73 11.48
N ALA A 402 -4.64 -0.12 12.67
CA ALA A 402 -4.53 -0.83 13.93
C ALA A 402 -5.78 -1.68 14.19
N GLU A 403 -5.58 -2.85 14.78
CA GLU A 403 -6.71 -3.64 15.28
C GLU A 403 -7.37 -2.91 16.45
N ARG A 404 -8.70 -2.74 16.37
CA ARG A 404 -9.52 -2.16 17.44
C ARG A 404 -10.67 -3.09 17.78
N GLU A 405 -10.80 -3.41 19.07
CA GLU A 405 -11.98 -4.09 19.60
C GLU A 405 -13.10 -3.08 19.89
N VAL A 406 -14.32 -3.39 19.44
CA VAL A 406 -15.52 -2.59 19.65
C VAL A 406 -16.60 -3.49 20.22
N GLU A 407 -17.09 -3.14 21.40
CA GLU A 407 -18.29 -3.75 21.99
C GLU A 407 -19.52 -2.92 21.61
N LEU A 408 -20.54 -3.57 21.06
CA LEU A 408 -21.79 -2.96 20.61
C LEU A 408 -22.94 -3.44 21.49
N ASP A 409 -23.72 -2.50 22.04
CA ASP A 409 -24.97 -2.80 22.75
C ASP A 409 -26.17 -2.62 21.81
N LEU A 410 -26.73 -3.73 21.36
CA LEU A 410 -27.77 -3.75 20.32
C LEU A 410 -29.11 -3.14 20.75
N ARG A 411 -29.28 -2.81 22.04
CA ARG A 411 -30.45 -2.06 22.52
C ARG A 411 -30.38 -0.59 22.11
N GLY A 412 -29.19 -0.09 21.82
CA GLY A 412 -29.00 1.26 21.28
C GLY A 412 -29.11 1.26 19.76
N GLU A 413 -29.86 2.21 19.21
CA GLU A 413 -30.09 2.33 17.77
C GLU A 413 -28.78 2.50 16.97
N THR A 414 -27.84 3.30 17.47
CA THR A 414 -26.55 3.52 16.81
C THR A 414 -25.72 2.24 16.73
N ASP A 415 -25.65 1.47 17.82
CA ASP A 415 -24.87 0.23 17.90
C ASP A 415 -25.51 -0.90 17.12
N ALA A 416 -26.84 -0.95 17.08
CA ALA A 416 -27.58 -1.83 16.17
C ALA A 416 -27.29 -1.50 14.70
N GLU A 417 -27.25 -0.22 14.31
CA GLU A 417 -26.86 0.16 12.94
C GLU A 417 -25.40 -0.17 12.62
N ARG A 418 -24.48 -0.03 13.59
CA ARG A 418 -23.07 -0.45 13.43
C ARG A 418 -22.95 -1.95 13.20
N SER A 419 -23.63 -2.75 14.00
CA SER A 419 -23.70 -4.22 13.86
C SER A 419 -24.24 -4.61 12.48
N ARG A 420 -25.36 -4.01 12.06
CA ARG A 420 -25.96 -4.25 10.74
C ARG A 420 -24.99 -3.92 9.61
N LEU A 421 -24.28 -2.78 9.67
CA LEU A 421 -23.28 -2.43 8.67
C LEU A 421 -22.17 -3.49 8.56
N LEU A 422 -21.60 -3.92 9.69
CA LEU A 422 -20.52 -4.92 9.70
C LEU A 422 -20.99 -6.27 9.13
N HIS A 423 -22.21 -6.69 9.46
CA HIS A 423 -22.81 -7.90 8.87
C HIS A 423 -23.05 -7.78 7.37
N ARG A 424 -23.55 -6.63 6.89
CA ARG A 424 -23.74 -6.38 5.44
C ARG A 424 -22.42 -6.44 4.68
N LEU A 425 -21.37 -5.82 5.24
CA LEU A 425 -20.04 -5.85 4.62
C LEU A 425 -19.47 -7.27 4.57
N ARG A 426 -19.69 -8.09 5.59
CA ARG A 426 -19.28 -9.51 5.57
C ARG A 426 -20.02 -10.31 4.50
N LEU A 427 -21.33 -10.10 4.32
CA LEU A 427 -22.09 -10.73 3.23
C LEU A 427 -21.53 -10.36 1.85
N LEU A 428 -21.05 -9.13 1.71
CA LEU A 428 -20.38 -8.65 0.50
C LEU A 428 -18.93 -9.14 0.35
N GLY A 429 -18.40 -9.94 1.27
CA GLY A 429 -17.00 -10.37 1.28
C GLY A 429 -16.00 -9.29 1.70
N ILE A 430 -16.48 -8.16 2.25
CA ILE A 430 -15.66 -7.05 2.73
C ILE A 430 -15.37 -7.26 4.22
N GLY A 431 -14.23 -7.91 4.51
CA GLY A 431 -13.79 -8.31 5.85
C GLY A 431 -13.29 -7.19 6.77
N TRP A 432 -13.97 -6.05 6.85
CA TRP A 432 -13.57 -4.95 7.75
C TRP A 432 -13.69 -5.32 9.24
N GLY A 433 -14.61 -6.22 9.58
CA GLY A 433 -14.84 -6.67 10.96
C GLY A 433 -14.97 -8.19 11.09
N ALA A 434 -14.36 -8.72 12.15
CA ALA A 434 -14.51 -10.11 12.57
C ALA A 434 -15.20 -10.18 13.95
N PRO A 435 -16.24 -11.01 14.11
CA PRO A 435 -16.81 -11.28 15.43
C PRO A 435 -15.74 -11.82 16.39
N ALA A 436 -15.77 -11.36 17.62
CA ALA A 436 -14.91 -11.82 18.71
C ALA A 436 -15.77 -12.30 19.89
N ALA A 437 -15.19 -13.16 20.73
CA ALA A 437 -15.87 -13.64 21.92
C ALA A 437 -16.03 -12.51 22.94
N SER A 438 -17.27 -12.17 23.31
CA SER A 438 -17.53 -11.16 24.33
C SER A 438 -17.04 -11.64 25.70
N ARG A 439 -16.24 -10.81 26.38
CA ARG A 439 -15.73 -11.14 27.72
C ARG A 439 -16.87 -10.99 28.75
N GLY A 440 -17.26 -12.09 29.38
CA GLY A 440 -18.11 -12.06 30.58
C GLY A 440 -19.61 -11.80 30.37
N SER A 441 -20.16 -11.97 29.17
CA SER A 441 -21.60 -11.79 28.88
C SER A 441 -22.19 -13.02 28.18
N THR A 442 -23.26 -13.58 28.74
CA THR A 442 -24.10 -14.63 28.12
C THR A 442 -25.31 -14.04 27.37
N GLY A 443 -25.46 -12.72 27.33
CA GLY A 443 -26.59 -12.04 26.71
C GLY A 443 -26.45 -11.88 25.19
N THR A 444 -27.54 -12.12 24.46
CA THR A 444 -27.64 -11.99 22.98
C THR A 444 -27.67 -10.53 22.48
N PHE A 445 -27.66 -9.56 23.39
CA PHE A 445 -27.74 -8.12 23.10
C PHE A 445 -26.38 -7.44 22.98
N ARG A 446 -25.27 -8.14 23.26
CA ARG A 446 -23.91 -7.61 23.05
C ARG A 446 -23.21 -8.34 21.93
N GLU A 447 -22.51 -7.58 21.10
CA GLU A 447 -21.58 -8.12 20.11
C GLU A 447 -20.22 -7.48 20.27
N THR A 448 -19.18 -8.31 20.28
CA THR A 448 -17.79 -7.82 20.26
C THR A 448 -17.22 -8.04 18.87
N TRP A 449 -16.60 -6.99 18.33
CA TRP A 449 -16.03 -6.97 16.99
C TRP A 449 -14.58 -6.55 17.02
N ARG A 450 -13.72 -7.25 16.30
CA ARG A 450 -12.36 -6.79 15.98
C ARG A 450 -12.38 -6.17 14.59
N LEU A 451 -12.06 -4.88 14.53
CA LEU A 451 -12.04 -4.09 13.30
C LEU A 451 -10.60 -3.83 12.88
N ARG A 452 -10.32 -4.02 11.59
CA ARG A 452 -9.06 -3.65 10.96
C ARG A 452 -9.31 -3.30 9.50
N TRP A 453 -8.87 -2.13 9.06
CA TRP A 453 -8.96 -1.73 7.67
C TRP A 453 -7.68 -2.11 6.92
N GLU A 454 -7.84 -2.78 5.78
CA GLU A 454 -6.76 -3.12 4.87
C GLU A 454 -7.04 -2.52 3.49
N PRO A 455 -6.02 -2.07 2.74
CA PRO A 455 -6.23 -1.45 1.44
C PRO A 455 -6.97 -2.33 0.42
N GLU A 456 -6.81 -3.65 0.48
CA GLU A 456 -7.54 -4.63 -0.34
C GLU A 456 -9.06 -4.54 -0.16
N LEU A 457 -9.52 -4.05 0.99
CA LEU A 457 -10.95 -3.83 1.21
C LEU A 457 -11.50 -2.78 0.23
N SER A 458 -10.68 -1.85 -0.27
CA SER A 458 -11.09 -0.90 -1.33
C SER A 458 -11.39 -1.62 -2.64
N VAL A 459 -10.62 -2.66 -2.99
CA VAL A 459 -10.87 -3.52 -4.15
C VAL A 459 -12.11 -4.38 -3.92
N ARG A 460 -12.27 -4.96 -2.72
CA ARG A 460 -13.49 -5.71 -2.37
C ARG A 460 -14.75 -4.86 -2.45
N VAL A 461 -14.67 -3.57 -2.09
CA VAL A 461 -15.77 -2.63 -2.26
C VAL A 461 -16.04 -2.35 -3.75
N ALA A 462 -15.01 -2.24 -4.59
CA ALA A 462 -15.19 -2.10 -6.04
C ALA A 462 -15.84 -3.33 -6.68
N GLU A 463 -15.39 -4.54 -6.32
CA GLU A 463 -15.99 -5.81 -6.74
C GLU A 463 -17.46 -5.93 -6.30
N ALA A 464 -17.75 -5.56 -5.05
CA ALA A 464 -19.10 -5.60 -4.50
C ALA A 464 -20.06 -4.61 -5.19
N GLY A 465 -19.53 -3.61 -5.92
CA GLY A 465 -20.32 -2.63 -6.67
C GLY A 465 -21.21 -3.25 -7.75
N VAL A 466 -20.90 -4.47 -8.23
CA VAL A 466 -21.74 -5.23 -9.17
C VAL A 466 -23.12 -5.54 -8.58
N TRP A 467 -23.22 -5.69 -7.26
CA TRP A 467 -24.48 -5.99 -6.57
C TRP A 467 -25.34 -4.75 -6.30
N GLY A 468 -24.76 -3.54 -6.34
CA GLY A 468 -25.53 -2.31 -6.14
C GLY A 468 -24.68 -1.10 -5.78
N THR A 469 -25.31 0.08 -5.81
CA THR A 469 -24.66 1.37 -5.55
C THR A 469 -24.63 1.78 -4.06
N THR A 470 -25.35 1.05 -3.20
CA THR A 470 -25.39 1.27 -1.75
C THR A 470 -25.13 -0.03 -1.02
N VAL A 471 -24.59 0.03 0.21
CA VAL A 471 -24.24 -1.16 1.00
C VAL A 471 -25.49 -1.99 1.31
N LEU A 472 -26.63 -1.34 1.56
CA LEU A 472 -27.89 -2.03 1.78
C LEU A 472 -28.35 -2.77 0.51
N ALA A 473 -28.48 -2.06 -0.61
CA ALA A 473 -28.96 -2.67 -1.86
C ALA A 473 -28.02 -3.78 -2.36
N ALA A 474 -26.71 -3.57 -2.28
CA ALA A 474 -25.72 -4.56 -2.65
C ALA A 474 -25.82 -5.83 -1.78
N ALA A 475 -25.92 -5.67 -0.46
CA ALA A 475 -26.03 -6.81 0.44
C ALA A 475 -27.37 -7.56 0.26
N THR A 476 -28.47 -6.86 -0.01
CA THR A 476 -29.76 -7.47 -0.35
C THR A 476 -29.66 -8.30 -1.61
N ALA A 477 -29.19 -7.72 -2.72
CA ALA A 477 -29.06 -8.44 -4.00
C ALA A 477 -28.09 -9.63 -3.90
N ARG A 478 -27.01 -9.48 -3.11
CA ARG A 478 -26.09 -10.57 -2.84
C ARG A 478 -26.75 -11.71 -2.09
N ALA A 479 -27.52 -11.40 -1.04
CA ALA A 479 -28.24 -12.40 -0.26
C ALA A 479 -29.29 -13.13 -1.11
N GLU A 480 -30.01 -12.43 -1.99
CA GLU A 480 -30.96 -13.06 -2.91
C GLU A 480 -30.26 -14.04 -3.87
N ALA A 481 -29.13 -13.64 -4.45
CA ALA A 481 -28.35 -14.51 -5.34
C ALA A 481 -27.74 -15.72 -4.61
N ASP A 482 -27.25 -15.53 -3.38
CA ASP A 482 -26.74 -16.61 -2.56
C ASP A 482 -27.87 -17.60 -2.16
N ALA A 483 -29.10 -17.10 -1.98
CA ALA A 483 -30.27 -17.94 -1.71
C ALA A 483 -30.65 -18.83 -2.91
N ASP A 484 -30.53 -18.30 -4.13
CA ASP A 484 -30.77 -19.06 -5.36
C ASP A 484 -29.66 -20.10 -5.62
N ALA A 485 -28.42 -19.76 -5.27
CA ALA A 485 -27.26 -20.63 -5.44
C ALA A 485 -27.12 -21.71 -4.35
N ALA A 486 -27.77 -21.52 -3.20
CA ALA A 486 -27.67 -22.41 -2.05
C ALA A 486 -28.10 -23.85 -2.40
N ARG A 487 -27.26 -24.82 -2.00
CA ARG A 487 -27.44 -26.23 -2.35
C ARG A 487 -27.94 -27.08 -1.20
N SER A 488 -27.77 -26.63 0.04
CA SER A 488 -28.21 -27.35 1.23
C SER A 488 -29.15 -26.51 2.10
N LEU A 489 -29.96 -27.19 2.93
CA LEU A 489 -30.80 -26.55 3.93
C LEU A 489 -29.98 -25.77 4.97
N ALA A 490 -28.78 -26.26 5.29
CA ALA A 490 -27.84 -25.59 6.19
C ALA A 490 -27.37 -24.23 5.63
N ASP A 491 -27.08 -24.16 4.33
CA ASP A 491 -26.66 -22.90 3.67
C ASP A 491 -27.78 -21.86 3.73
N VAL A 492 -29.02 -22.25 3.40
CA VAL A 492 -30.16 -21.33 3.38
C VAL A 492 -30.53 -20.87 4.80
N THR A 493 -30.47 -21.76 5.79
CA THR A 493 -30.72 -21.37 7.20
C THR A 493 -29.62 -20.47 7.76
N GLY A 494 -28.36 -20.71 7.41
CA GLY A 494 -27.26 -19.80 7.74
C GLY A 494 -27.46 -18.41 7.11
N LEU A 495 -27.84 -18.37 5.83
CA LEU A 495 -28.13 -17.14 5.12
C LEU A 495 -29.32 -16.37 5.70
N ALA A 496 -30.37 -17.08 6.16
CA ALA A 496 -31.49 -16.46 6.86
C ALA A 496 -31.04 -15.79 8.18
N GLU A 497 -30.16 -16.46 8.94
CA GLU A 497 -29.56 -15.90 10.16
C GLU A 497 -28.72 -14.65 9.83
N ASP A 498 -27.93 -14.69 8.76
CA ASP A 498 -27.13 -13.55 8.31
C ASP A 498 -28.00 -12.38 7.84
N CYS A 499 -29.11 -12.63 7.13
CA CYS A 499 -30.07 -11.61 6.71
C CYS A 499 -30.71 -10.91 7.91
N LEU A 500 -31.08 -11.66 8.95
CA LEU A 500 -31.63 -11.09 10.19
C LEU A 500 -30.59 -10.22 10.91
N ARG A 501 -29.34 -10.70 11.01
CA ARG A 501 -28.26 -9.93 11.65
C ARG A 501 -27.90 -8.66 10.87
N ALA A 502 -27.93 -8.74 9.55
CA ALA A 502 -27.70 -7.63 8.63
C ALA A 502 -28.92 -6.69 8.47
N GLY A 503 -30.08 -7.04 9.01
CA GLY A 503 -31.33 -6.30 8.83
C GLY A 503 -31.70 -6.15 7.36
N LEU A 504 -31.71 -7.26 6.62
CA LEU A 504 -32.05 -7.34 5.20
C LEU A 504 -33.48 -7.86 5.01
N SER A 505 -34.46 -7.09 5.49
CA SER A 505 -35.88 -7.48 5.49
C SER A 505 -36.41 -7.82 4.10
N ASP A 506 -35.92 -7.11 3.08
CA ASP A 506 -36.37 -7.28 1.69
C ASP A 506 -35.86 -8.59 1.05
N ALA A 507 -34.72 -9.13 1.51
CA ALA A 507 -34.17 -10.41 1.04
C ALA A 507 -34.86 -11.62 1.70
N LEU A 508 -35.41 -11.46 2.92
CA LEU A 508 -35.99 -12.55 3.70
C LEU A 508 -37.08 -13.33 2.95
N PRO A 509 -38.03 -12.71 2.22
CA PRO A 509 -39.01 -13.46 1.43
C PRO A 509 -38.39 -14.41 0.42
N SER A 510 -37.27 -14.02 -0.23
CA SER A 510 -36.58 -14.90 -1.19
C SER A 510 -35.88 -16.06 -0.48
N VAL A 511 -35.13 -15.75 0.58
CA VAL A 511 -34.44 -16.76 1.40
C VAL A 511 -35.43 -17.77 1.99
N MET A 512 -36.59 -17.30 2.49
CA MET A 512 -37.61 -18.17 3.07
C MET A 512 -38.32 -19.04 2.03
N ARG A 513 -38.49 -18.56 0.78
CA ARG A 513 -38.98 -19.40 -0.32
C ARG A 513 -37.98 -20.50 -0.64
N SER A 514 -36.69 -20.17 -0.82
CA SER A 514 -35.63 -21.16 -1.03
C SER A 514 -35.56 -22.16 0.12
N LEU A 515 -35.77 -21.71 1.36
CA LEU A 515 -35.80 -22.58 2.54
C LEU A 515 -36.97 -23.57 2.47
N ALA A 516 -38.16 -23.10 2.15
CA ALA A 516 -39.36 -23.93 2.04
C ALA A 516 -39.22 -24.96 0.90
N ASP A 517 -38.72 -24.53 -0.26
CA ASP A 517 -38.52 -25.40 -1.42
C ASP A 517 -37.49 -26.51 -1.12
N ARG A 518 -36.40 -26.18 -0.41
CA ARG A 518 -35.39 -27.17 -0.01
C ARG A 518 -35.90 -28.11 1.08
N ALA A 519 -36.61 -27.59 2.07
CA ALA A 519 -37.20 -28.41 3.13
C ALA A 519 -38.27 -29.38 2.60
N ALA A 520 -39.00 -29.00 1.55
CA ALA A 520 -39.97 -29.88 0.89
C ALA A 520 -39.30 -31.02 0.09
N LEU A 521 -38.05 -30.84 -0.33
CA LEU A 521 -37.27 -31.82 -1.09
C LEU A 521 -36.35 -32.69 -0.22
N ASP A 522 -36.13 -32.31 1.04
CA ASP A 522 -35.22 -33.00 1.95
C ASP A 522 -35.96 -34.06 2.77
N THR A 523 -35.66 -35.33 2.50
CA THR A 523 -36.24 -36.48 3.21
C THR A 523 -35.35 -36.98 4.36
N ASP A 524 -34.19 -36.36 4.60
CA ASP A 524 -33.26 -36.75 5.67
C ASP A 524 -33.50 -35.95 6.96
N VAL A 525 -33.94 -36.66 8.01
CA VAL A 525 -34.19 -36.10 9.35
C VAL A 525 -32.92 -35.45 9.95
N GLY A 526 -31.73 -35.91 9.57
CA GLY A 526 -30.45 -35.34 10.01
C GLY A 526 -30.20 -33.92 9.51
N HIS A 527 -30.57 -33.61 8.26
CA HIS A 527 -30.44 -32.26 7.71
C HIS A 527 -31.47 -31.29 8.30
N LEU A 528 -32.70 -31.76 8.54
CA LEU A 528 -33.73 -31.00 9.26
C LEU A 528 -33.30 -30.69 10.70
N ALA A 529 -32.62 -31.63 11.37
CA ALA A 529 -32.09 -31.42 12.73
C ALA A 529 -30.92 -30.42 12.75
N GLN A 530 -30.10 -30.35 11.69
CA GLN A 530 -28.99 -29.38 11.58
C GLN A 530 -29.48 -27.94 11.33
N ALA A 531 -30.67 -27.77 10.74
CA ALA A 531 -31.32 -26.48 10.54
C ALA A 531 -31.93 -25.89 11.83
N LEU A 532 -32.26 -26.73 12.82
CA LEU A 532 -32.97 -26.34 14.04
C LEU A 532 -32.24 -25.25 14.87
N PRO A 533 -30.92 -25.36 15.14
CA PRO A 533 -30.20 -24.35 15.93
C PRO A 533 -30.24 -22.95 15.32
N ALA A 534 -30.17 -22.85 13.99
CA ALA A 534 -30.27 -21.57 13.29
C ALA A 534 -31.68 -20.98 13.40
N LEU A 535 -32.73 -21.79 13.20
CA LEU A 535 -34.13 -21.36 13.35
C LEU A 535 -34.45 -20.90 14.79
N VAL A 536 -33.94 -21.62 15.80
CA VAL A 536 -34.11 -21.25 17.21
C VAL A 536 -33.37 -19.94 17.54
N ARG A 537 -32.17 -19.71 16.96
CA ARG A 537 -31.46 -18.43 17.09
C ARG A 537 -32.22 -17.30 16.41
N SER A 538 -32.72 -17.50 15.20
CA SER A 538 -33.53 -16.53 14.47
C SER A 538 -34.79 -16.11 15.24
N LEU A 539 -35.49 -17.07 15.87
CA LEU A 539 -36.64 -16.78 16.75
C LEU A 539 -36.25 -15.99 18.00
N ARG A 540 -35.06 -16.23 18.57
CA ARG A 540 -34.54 -15.45 19.70
C ARG A 540 -34.11 -14.03 19.34
N TYR A 541 -33.69 -13.80 18.08
CA TYR A 541 -33.29 -12.47 17.62
C TYR A 541 -34.47 -11.56 17.26
N GLY A 542 -35.64 -12.13 16.95
CA GLY A 542 -36.87 -11.37 16.65
C GLY A 542 -37.34 -10.47 17.79
N ASP A 543 -37.03 -10.78 19.05
CA ASP A 543 -37.47 -9.98 20.22
C ASP A 543 -36.47 -8.87 20.60
N VAL A 544 -35.24 -8.90 20.07
CA VAL A 544 -34.16 -7.94 20.43
C VAL A 544 -33.82 -6.98 19.28
N ARG A 545 -34.08 -7.36 18.02
CA ARG A 545 -33.62 -6.63 16.83
C ARG A 545 -34.72 -5.94 16.00
N GLY A 546 -35.98 -6.08 16.41
CA GLY A 546 -37.16 -5.49 15.76
C GLY A 546 -37.77 -6.40 14.71
#